data_AF-A0AAF0RP15-F1
#
_entry.id   AF-A0AAF0RP15-F1
#
_cell.length_a   1.000
_cell.length_b   1.000
_cell.length_c   1.000
_cell.angle_alpha   90.00
_cell.angle_beta   90.00
_cell.angle_gamma   90.00
#
_symmetry.space_group_name_H-M   'P 1'
#
loop_
_entity.id
_entity.type
_entity.pdbx_description
1 polymer ?
#
loop_
_entity_poly.entity_id
_entity_poly.type
_entity_poly.pdbx_seq_one_letter_code
_entity_poly.pdbx_strand_id
1 'polypeptide(L)'
;MAEHQWTPPEHPDAPEDQPIGVDADESATAIDPHTAPVTVRVTFSRTGPQRVPGFVERAAADRVYAQFVHMGFIHHAWIMRDQVTHRQLKPRRAD
;
A
#
# COMPACT_ATOMS: atom_id res chain seq x y z
N MET A 1 14.87 -52.11 -1.53
CA MET A 1 13.64 -51.70 -2.22
C MET A 1 13.55 -50.19 -2.04
N ALA A 2 13.50 -49.41 -3.12
CA ALA A 2 13.37 -47.95 -3.01
C ALA A 2 11.91 -47.61 -2.73
N GLU A 3 11.68 -47.09 -1.53
CA GLU A 3 10.38 -46.70 -1.02
C GLU A 3 9.94 -45.45 -1.81
N HIS A 4 8.86 -45.57 -2.59
CA HIS A 4 8.31 -44.43 -3.34
C HIS A 4 7.56 -43.53 -2.36
N GLN A 5 8.31 -42.68 -1.64
CA GLN A 5 7.74 -41.67 -0.77
C GLN A 5 7.13 -40.57 -1.64
N TRP A 6 5.81 -40.39 -1.54
CA TRP A 6 5.14 -39.26 -2.17
C TRP A 6 5.54 -37.97 -1.44
N THR A 7 6.11 -37.02 -2.17
CA THR A 7 6.37 -35.66 -1.70
C THR A 7 5.33 -34.73 -2.35
N PRO A 8 4.67 -33.85 -1.59
CA PRO A 8 3.80 -32.84 -2.17
C PRO A 8 4.56 -32.02 -3.23
N PRO A 9 3.93 -31.64 -4.35
CA PRO A 9 4.54 -30.73 -5.30
C PRO A 9 4.80 -29.39 -4.61
N GLU A 10 6.04 -28.90 -4.72
CA GLU A 10 6.39 -27.54 -4.30
C GLU A 10 5.72 -26.56 -5.27
N HIS A 11 4.72 -25.83 -4.79
CA HIS A 11 4.14 -24.72 -5.53
C HIS A 11 4.87 -23.44 -5.11
N PRO A 12 5.58 -22.73 -6.01
CA PRO A 12 6.24 -21.49 -5.64
C PRO A 12 5.20 -20.46 -5.19
N ASP A 13 5.52 -19.70 -4.15
CA ASP A 13 4.66 -18.58 -3.74
C ASP A 13 4.55 -17.59 -4.90
N ALA A 14 3.32 -17.17 -5.20
CA ALA A 14 3.12 -16.12 -6.18
C ALA A 14 3.76 -14.84 -5.66
N PRO A 15 4.56 -14.12 -6.48
CA PRO A 15 5.17 -12.88 -6.05
C PRO A 15 4.09 -11.84 -5.73
N GLU A 16 4.31 -11.09 -4.65
CA GLU A 16 3.45 -10.00 -4.20
C GLU A 16 3.20 -8.99 -5.33
N ASP A 17 1.99 -8.46 -5.37
CA ASP A 17 1.61 -7.44 -6.31
C ASP A 17 2.16 -6.08 -5.85
N GLN A 18 3.27 -5.64 -6.45
CA GLN A 18 4.00 -4.47 -5.98
C GLN A 18 3.38 -3.17 -6.51
N PRO A 19 3.22 -2.13 -5.67
CA PRO A 19 2.79 -0.83 -6.13
C PRO A 19 3.89 -0.13 -6.92
N ILE A 20 3.49 0.60 -7.95
CA ILE A 20 4.36 1.47 -8.73
C ILE A 20 4.23 2.88 -8.15
N GLY A 21 5.28 3.30 -7.43
CA GLY A 21 5.40 4.64 -6.86
C GLY A 21 6.26 5.57 -7.71
N VAL A 22 6.44 6.80 -7.21
CA VAL A 22 7.41 7.77 -7.73
C VAL A 22 8.68 7.80 -6.86
N ASP A 23 9.68 8.56 -7.28
CA ASP A 23 10.89 8.74 -6.48
C ASP A 23 10.61 9.41 -5.13
N ALA A 24 11.43 9.04 -4.15
CA ALA A 24 11.37 9.64 -2.82
C ALA A 24 11.69 11.14 -2.85
N ASP A 25 11.10 11.88 -1.92
CA ASP A 25 11.42 13.27 -1.67
C ASP A 25 12.02 13.43 -0.26
N GLU A 26 13.30 13.80 -0.22
CA GLU A 26 14.05 13.98 1.02
C GLU A 26 13.58 15.20 1.83
N SER A 27 12.90 16.17 1.19
CA SER A 27 12.33 17.35 1.85
C SER A 27 11.02 17.05 2.60
N ALA A 28 10.50 15.83 2.47
CA ALA A 28 9.21 15.48 3.03
C ALA A 28 9.20 15.49 4.56
N THR A 29 8.13 16.06 5.11
CA THR A 29 7.91 16.14 6.56
C THR A 29 7.09 14.94 7.02
N ALA A 30 7.44 14.38 8.18
CA ALA A 30 6.67 13.32 8.81
C ALA A 30 5.29 13.81 9.25
N ILE A 31 4.27 12.98 9.07
CA ILE A 31 2.88 13.22 9.43
C ILE A 31 2.44 12.09 10.36
N ASP A 32 1.65 12.43 11.38
CA ASP A 32 0.97 11.41 12.19
C ASP A 32 -0.07 10.67 11.32
N PRO A 33 0.11 9.37 11.03
CA PRO A 33 -0.78 8.63 10.17
C PRO A 33 -2.23 8.62 10.67
N HIS A 34 -2.46 8.69 12.00
CA HIS A 34 -3.81 8.71 12.57
C HIS A 34 -4.60 9.97 12.20
N THR A 35 -3.91 11.03 11.78
CA THR A 35 -4.51 12.32 11.42
C THR A 35 -4.72 12.50 9.92
N ALA A 36 -4.13 11.62 9.10
CA ALA A 36 -4.15 11.76 7.63
C ALA A 36 -4.68 10.53 6.89
N PRO A 37 -5.93 10.09 7.16
CA PRO A 37 -6.61 9.08 6.35
C PRO A 37 -6.84 9.59 4.91
N VAL A 38 -6.51 8.74 3.95
CA VAL A 38 -6.61 9.05 2.52
C VAL A 38 -7.19 7.91 1.72
N THR A 39 -7.60 8.24 0.51
CA THR A 39 -7.79 7.28 -0.57
C THR A 39 -6.71 7.52 -1.61
N VAL A 40 -5.93 6.49 -1.91
CA VAL A 40 -4.78 6.53 -2.82
C VAL A 40 -5.19 5.86 -4.14
N ARG A 41 -4.88 6.50 -5.26
CA ARG A 41 -4.88 5.87 -6.58
C ARG A 41 -3.45 5.43 -6.88
N VAL A 42 -3.25 4.13 -7.06
CA VAL A 42 -1.94 3.53 -7.28
C VAL A 42 -2.05 2.40 -8.31
N THR A 43 -1.06 2.28 -9.18
CA THR A 43 -0.98 1.18 -10.13
C THR A 43 -0.13 0.07 -9.52
N PHE A 44 -0.64 -1.15 -9.54
CA PHE A 44 0.12 -2.33 -9.13
C PHE A 44 0.65 -3.09 -10.34
N SER A 45 1.76 -3.82 -10.16
CA SER A 45 2.49 -4.49 -11.24
C SER A 45 1.69 -5.58 -11.96
N ARG A 46 0.69 -6.17 -11.31
CA ARG A 46 -0.15 -7.26 -11.85
C ARG A 46 -1.62 -6.88 -11.98
N THR A 47 -2.20 -6.24 -10.96
CA THR A 47 -3.63 -5.92 -10.96
C THR A 47 -3.97 -4.56 -11.59
N GLY A 48 -2.95 -3.77 -11.97
CA GLY A 48 -3.13 -2.49 -12.63
C GLY A 48 -3.62 -1.39 -11.69
N PRO A 49 -4.31 -0.35 -12.21
CA PRO A 49 -4.77 0.79 -11.41
C PRO A 49 -5.82 0.38 -10.37
N GLN A 50 -5.56 0.73 -9.11
CA GLN A 50 -6.44 0.46 -7.98
C GLN A 50 -6.68 1.73 -7.16
N ARG A 51 -7.80 1.74 -6.44
CA ARG A 51 -8.13 2.80 -5.49
C ARG A 51 -8.27 2.20 -4.09
N VAL A 52 -7.28 2.44 -3.24
CA VAL A 52 -7.18 1.80 -1.92
C VAL A 52 -7.20 2.83 -0.79
N PRO A 53 -7.84 2.52 0.34
CA PRO A 53 -7.73 3.34 1.54
C PRO A 53 -6.32 3.20 2.15
N GLY A 54 -5.83 4.29 2.73
CA GLY A 54 -4.52 4.32 3.38
C GLY A 54 -4.35 5.49 4.32
N PHE A 55 -3.12 5.69 4.77
CA PHE A 55 -2.71 6.80 5.62
C PHE A 55 -1.44 7.43 5.08
N VAL A 56 -1.31 8.75 5.21
CA VAL A 56 -0.08 9.46 4.84
C VAL A 56 0.87 9.47 6.04
N GLU A 57 2.09 9.03 5.83
CA GLU A 57 3.17 9.04 6.83
C GLU A 57 4.15 10.20 6.62
N ARG A 58 4.32 10.65 5.37
CA ARG A 58 5.14 11.82 5.03
C ARG A 58 4.51 12.62 3.90
N ALA A 59 4.70 13.94 3.89
CA ALA A 59 4.30 14.78 2.77
C ALA A 59 5.39 15.76 2.35
N ALA A 60 5.53 15.90 1.03
CA ALA A 60 6.25 16.99 0.38
C ALA A 60 5.27 17.90 -0.36
N ALA A 61 5.80 18.80 -1.20
CA ALA A 61 4.98 19.73 -1.97
C ALA A 61 4.05 19.00 -2.95
N ASP A 62 4.59 18.09 -3.77
CA ASP A 62 3.92 17.46 -4.90
C ASP A 62 3.59 15.97 -4.72
N ARG A 63 4.11 15.33 -3.66
CA ARG A 63 3.95 13.90 -3.39
C ARG A 63 3.84 13.60 -1.91
N VAL A 64 3.32 12.41 -1.60
CA VAL A 64 3.18 11.91 -0.24
C VAL A 64 3.68 10.47 -0.17
N TYR A 65 4.23 10.11 0.98
CA TYR A 65 4.53 8.72 1.31
C TYR A 65 3.34 8.15 2.06
N ALA A 66 2.72 7.13 1.49
CA ALA A 66 1.48 6.56 2.02
C ALA A 66 1.63 5.07 2.30
N GLN A 67 1.06 4.66 3.45
CA GLN A 67 0.84 3.28 3.82
C GLN A 67 -0.57 2.86 3.40
N PHE A 68 -0.71 1.69 2.79
CA PHE A 68 -2.00 1.11 2.41
C PHE A 68 -1.93 -0.42 2.36
N VAL A 69 -3.09 -1.07 2.34
CA VAL A 69 -3.19 -2.53 2.27
C VAL A 69 -3.77 -2.94 0.92
N HIS A 70 -3.13 -3.91 0.28
CA HIS A 70 -3.61 -4.56 -0.95
C HIS A 70 -3.36 -6.05 -0.86
N MET A 71 -4.38 -6.84 -1.19
CA MET A 71 -4.33 -8.32 -1.15
C MET A 71 -3.76 -8.92 0.16
N GLY A 72 -3.98 -8.26 1.30
CA GLY A 72 -3.51 -8.72 2.61
C GLY A 72 -2.09 -8.28 2.97
N PHE A 73 -1.39 -7.57 2.08
CA PHE A 73 -0.03 -7.06 2.31
C PHE A 73 -0.06 -5.56 2.61
N ILE A 74 0.79 -5.13 3.55
CA ILE A 74 1.03 -3.72 3.83
C ILE A 74 2.06 -3.23 2.83
N HIS A 75 1.71 -2.21 2.09
CA HIS A 75 2.59 -1.53 1.16
C HIS A 75 2.87 -0.11 1.61
N HIS A 76 4.03 0.39 1.20
CA HIS A 76 4.39 1.80 1.31
C HIS A 76 4.90 2.28 -0.04
N ALA A 77 4.42 3.44 -0.47
CA ALA A 77 4.88 4.03 -1.73
C ALA A 77 4.79 5.55 -1.70
N TRP A 78 5.67 6.19 -2.46
CA TRP A 78 5.55 7.59 -2.81
C TRP A 78 4.54 7.75 -3.93
N ILE A 79 3.57 8.63 -3.73
CA ILE A 79 2.43 8.85 -4.63
C ILE A 79 2.28 10.35 -4.88
N MET A 80 2.04 10.71 -6.14
CA MET A 80 1.74 12.10 -6.51
C MET A 80 0.47 12.59 -5.79
N ARG A 81 0.49 13.84 -5.33
CA ARG A 81 -0.55 14.39 -4.46
C ARG A 81 -1.91 14.50 -5.15
N ASP A 82 -1.94 14.63 -6.48
CA ASP A 82 -3.15 14.62 -7.32
C ASP A 82 -3.83 13.23 -7.38
N GLN A 83 -3.09 12.16 -7.07
CA GLN A 83 -3.60 10.80 -6.97
C GLN A 83 -4.11 10.46 -5.56
N VAL A 84 -4.04 11.42 -4.63
CA VAL A 84 -4.43 11.23 -3.23
C VAL A 84 -5.61 12.13 -2.88
N THR A 85 -6.67 11.52 -2.35
CA THR A 85 -7.85 12.26 -1.87
C THR A 85 -7.98 12.11 -0.37
N HIS A 86 -8.09 13.22 0.35
CA HIS A 86 -8.33 13.20 1.79
C HIS A 86 -9.65 12.49 2.11
N ARG A 87 -9.64 11.63 3.13
CA ARG A 87 -10.81 10.84 3.54
C ARG A 87 -11.24 11.28 4.93
N GLN A 88 -12.50 11.69 5.10
CA GLN A 88 -13.04 11.90 6.45
C GLN A 88 -13.49 10.57 7.05
N LEU A 89 -12.92 10.21 8.20
CA LEU A 89 -13.38 9.06 8.98
C LEU A 89 -14.59 9.48 9.83
N LYS A 90 -15.61 8.62 9.88
CA LYS A 90 -16.72 8.83 10.82
C LYS A 90 -16.22 8.58 12.23
N PRO A 91 -16.59 9.40 13.22
CA PRO A 91 -16.27 9.13 14.62
C PRO A 91 -16.84 7.75 15.00
N ARG A 92 -16.05 6.97 15.73
CA ARG A 92 -16.51 5.69 16.28
C ARG A 92 -17.65 5.98 17.24
N ARG A 93 -18.80 5.32 17.06
CA ARG A 93 -19.89 5.37 18.05
C ARG A 93 -19.33 4.76 19.34
N ALA A 94 -19.37 5.51 20.44
CA ALA A 94 -19.12 4.94 21.76
C ALA A 94 -20.34 4.07 22.09
N ASP A 95 -20.12 2.77 22.27
CA ASP A 95 -21.08 1.86 22.91
C ASP A 95 -21.07 2.09 24.43
#